data_AF-A0A535C8Z2-F1
#
_entry.id   AF-A0A535C8Z2-F1
#
_cell.length_a   1.000
_cell.length_b   1.000
_cell.length_c   1.000
_cell.angle_alpha   90.00
_cell.angle_beta   90.00
_cell.angle_gamma   90.00
#
_symmetry.space_group_name_H-M   'P 1'
#
loop_
_entity.id
_entity.type
_entity.pdbx_description
1 polymer ?
#
loop_
_entity_poly.entity_id
_entity_poly.type
_entity_poly.pdbx_seq_one_letter_code
_entity_poly.pdbx_strand_id
1 'polypeptide(L)'
;SVKGKSETLLTDATGKTLYYFTGDSATQAACSSSCAQMWPPLLFTSSGVPSSATSLAGKLSVQMDANGSQVEYNGHPLYTFSGDTARGQTNGEGLFGMWFVATPNLAVQGGGSTSGGYGY
;
A
#
# COMPACT_ATOMS: atom_id res chain seq x y z
N SER A 1 -6.73 -23.40 2.17
CA SER A 1 -7.10 -22.95 3.53
C SER A 1 -7.04 -24.09 4.51
N VAL A 2 -6.17 -24.02 5.52
CA VAL A 2 -6.18 -24.94 6.67
C VAL A 2 -6.48 -24.04 7.87
N LYS A 3 -7.69 -24.15 8.44
CA LYS A 3 -8.32 -23.22 9.41
C LYS A 3 -8.87 -21.88 8.88
N GLY A 4 -9.19 -21.78 7.58
CA GLY A 4 -10.25 -20.90 7.09
C GLY A 4 -10.10 -19.37 7.23
N LYS A 5 -8.96 -18.82 7.65
CA LYS A 5 -8.72 -17.37 7.56
C LYS A 5 -8.18 -17.05 6.17
N SER A 6 -9.06 -16.55 5.30
CA SER A 6 -8.65 -15.77 4.14
C SER A 6 -8.38 -14.35 4.61
N GLU A 7 -7.22 -13.80 4.28
CA GLU A 7 -6.91 -12.40 4.57
C GLU A 7 -7.46 -11.53 3.44
N THR A 8 -8.20 -10.48 3.79
CA THR A 8 -8.69 -9.50 2.82
C THR A 8 -7.55 -8.54 2.50
N LEU A 9 -7.22 -8.43 1.21
CA LEU A 9 -6.19 -7.52 0.72
C LEU A 9 -6.87 -6.28 0.11
N LEU A 10 -6.21 -5.13 0.18
CA LEU A 10 -6.61 -3.98 -0.62
C LEU A 10 -6.20 -4.23 -2.07
N THR A 11 -7.09 -3.89 -2.99
CA THR A 11 -6.84 -4.00 -4.43
C THR A 11 -7.28 -2.72 -5.13
N ASP A 12 -6.67 -2.42 -6.28
CA ASP A 12 -7.16 -1.36 -7.16
C ASP A 12 -8.50 -1.76 -7.83
N ALA A 13 -9.09 -0.83 -8.59
CA ALA A 13 -10.34 -1.09 -9.31
C ALA A 13 -10.24 -2.25 -10.32
N THR A 14 -9.03 -2.60 -10.76
CA THR A 14 -8.74 -3.72 -11.68
C THR A 14 -8.37 -5.01 -10.95
N GLY A 15 -8.38 -5.03 -9.62
CA GLY A 15 -8.08 -6.17 -8.77
C GLY A 15 -6.61 -6.53 -8.64
N LYS A 16 -5.70 -5.63 -9.00
CA LYS A 16 -4.28 -5.77 -8.64
C LYS A 16 -4.10 -5.47 -7.17
N THR A 17 -3.27 -6.27 -6.51
CA THR A 17 -2.95 -6.09 -5.09
C THR A 17 -2.26 -4.76 -4.87
N LEU A 18 -2.64 -4.07 -3.79
CA LEU A 18 -2.01 -2.85 -3.36
C LEU A 18 -0.97 -3.13 -2.28
N TYR A 19 0.14 -2.42 -2.36
CA TYR A 19 1.31 -2.53 -1.51
C TYR A 19 1.63 -1.20 -0.85
N TYR A 20 2.34 -1.26 0.27
CA TYR A 20 3.02 -0.12 0.87
C TYR A 20 4.52 -0.41 1.04
N PHE A 21 5.31 0.66 1.04
CA PHE A 21 6.76 0.61 1.20
C PHE A 21 7.14 1.12 2.59
N THR A 22 7.90 0.35 3.36
CA THR A 22 8.32 0.76 4.71
C THR A 22 9.35 1.90 4.72
N GLY A 23 9.99 2.17 3.57
CA GLY A 23 10.88 3.32 3.41
C GLY A 23 10.15 4.64 3.15
N ASP A 24 8.84 4.63 2.93
CA ASP A 24 8.04 5.85 2.83
C ASP A 24 7.78 6.47 4.21
N SER A 25 7.40 7.74 4.20
CA SER A 25 6.89 8.46 5.37
C SER A 25 5.57 9.14 5.03
N ALA A 26 4.82 9.56 6.04
CA ALA A 26 3.50 10.20 5.88
C ALA A 26 3.54 11.51 5.08
N THR A 27 4.73 12.04 4.78
CA THR A 27 4.92 13.27 4.00
C THR A 27 5.82 13.08 2.79
N GLN A 28 6.33 11.87 2.55
CA GLN A 28 7.27 11.63 1.46
C GLN A 28 7.23 10.18 0.97
N ALA A 29 6.94 10.00 -0.32
CA ALA A 29 7.23 8.79 -1.07
C ALA A 29 8.73 8.74 -1.42
N ALA A 30 9.46 7.80 -0.81
CA ALA A 30 10.84 7.47 -1.15
C ALA A 30 10.92 6.67 -2.45
N CYS A 31 9.91 5.84 -2.75
CA CYS A 31 9.82 5.17 -4.04
C CYS A 31 9.33 6.12 -5.14
N SER A 32 10.27 6.59 -5.96
CA SER A 32 9.97 7.42 -7.14
C SER A 32 10.85 7.02 -8.32
N SER A 33 10.61 7.62 -9.49
CA SER A 33 11.43 7.42 -10.71
C SER A 33 11.63 5.94 -11.08
N SER A 34 12.85 5.39 -11.03
CA SER A 34 13.09 3.98 -11.39
C SER A 34 12.39 3.00 -10.43
N CYS A 35 12.28 3.34 -9.14
CA CYS A 35 11.52 2.54 -8.20
C CYS A 35 10.04 2.45 -8.62
N ALA A 36 9.46 3.58 -9.02
CA ALA A 36 8.07 3.68 -9.46
C ALA A 36 7.79 2.93 -10.78
N GLN A 37 8.82 2.53 -11.55
CA GLN A 37 8.62 1.64 -12.70
C GLN A 37 8.39 0.19 -12.26
N MET A 38 9.07 -0.25 -11.20
CA MET A 38 8.90 -1.58 -10.63
C MET A 38 7.68 -1.66 -9.71
N TRP A 39 7.38 -0.56 -9.03
CA TRP A 39 6.28 -0.38 -8.11
C TRP A 39 5.40 0.81 -8.54
N PRO A 40 4.54 0.65 -9.56
CA PRO A 40 3.75 1.75 -10.05
C PRO A 40 2.82 2.33 -8.97
N PRO A 41 2.85 3.65 -8.74
CA PRO A 41 2.03 4.31 -7.74
C PRO A 41 0.55 4.29 -8.15
N LEU A 42 -0.34 4.12 -7.18
CA LEU A 42 -1.78 4.28 -7.41
C LEU A 42 -2.12 5.77 -7.47
N LEU A 43 -2.22 6.32 -8.69
CA LEU A 43 -2.51 7.74 -8.88
C LEU A 43 -4.02 8.02 -8.90
N PHE A 44 -4.41 9.09 -8.21
CA PHE A 44 -5.76 9.62 -8.24
C PHE A 44 -5.87 10.70 -9.32
N THR A 45 -6.60 10.41 -10.39
CA THR A 45 -6.76 11.30 -11.56
C THR A 45 -8.11 12.01 -11.62
N SER A 46 -8.99 11.78 -10.63
CA SER A 46 -10.33 12.37 -10.57
C SER A 46 -10.38 13.56 -9.60
N SER A 47 -11.50 14.29 -9.61
CA SER A 47 -11.79 15.30 -8.59
C SER A 47 -12.39 14.66 -7.34
N GLY A 48 -12.11 15.23 -6.16
CA GLY A 48 -12.72 14.81 -4.89
C GLY A 48 -11.80 13.91 -4.05
N VAL A 49 -12.37 12.89 -3.42
CA VAL A 49 -11.67 11.98 -2.51
C VAL A 49 -11.77 10.55 -3.05
N PRO A 50 -10.68 9.75 -3.02
CA PRO A 50 -10.74 8.34 -3.39
C PRO A 50 -11.76 7.58 -2.54
N SER A 51 -12.48 6.67 -3.17
CA SER A 51 -13.49 5.82 -2.52
C SER A 51 -13.20 4.34 -2.75
N SER A 52 -13.69 3.51 -1.84
CA SER A 52 -13.68 2.06 -1.97
C SER A 52 -15.10 1.54 -2.26
N ALA A 53 -15.21 0.45 -3.02
CA ALA A 53 -16.49 -0.22 -3.28
C ALA A 53 -17.07 -0.89 -2.02
N THR A 54 -16.22 -1.15 -1.02
CA THR A 54 -16.61 -1.69 0.30
C THR A 54 -16.15 -0.76 1.41
N SER A 55 -16.85 -0.78 2.54
CA SER A 55 -16.42 -0.06 3.74
C SER A 55 -15.02 -0.51 4.18
N LEU A 56 -14.13 0.45 4.42
CA LEU A 56 -12.80 0.22 4.96
C LEU A 56 -12.77 0.65 6.44
N ALA A 57 -11.98 -0.05 7.25
CA ALA A 57 -11.78 0.33 8.65
C ALA A 57 -10.90 1.58 8.80
N GLY A 58 -9.97 1.77 7.86
CA GLY A 58 -9.10 2.93 7.74
C GLY A 58 -9.59 3.94 6.70
N LYS A 59 -8.75 4.92 6.45
CA LYS A 59 -9.06 6.08 5.62
C LYS A 59 -8.24 6.10 4.34
N LEU A 60 -8.91 6.37 3.23
CA LEU A 60 -8.24 6.77 1.99
C LEU A 60 -7.99 8.29 1.98
N SER A 61 -6.83 8.69 1.48
CA SER A 61 -6.46 10.08 1.21
C SER A 61 -5.69 10.20 -0.10
N VAL A 62 -5.39 11.43 -0.49
CA VAL A 62 -4.47 11.74 -1.57
C VAL A 62 -3.36 12.60 -0.99
N GLN A 63 -2.13 12.25 -1.33
CA GLN A 63 -0.94 13.05 -1.09
C GLN A 63 -0.40 13.55 -2.43
N MET A 64 0.08 14.79 -2.46
CA MET A 64 0.91 15.26 -3.57
C MET A 64 2.37 14.97 -3.26
N ASP A 65 3.01 14.12 -4.05
CA ASP A 65 4.41 13.69 -3.86
C ASP A 65 5.20 13.72 -5.18
N ALA A 66 6.37 13.06 -5.19
CA ALA A 66 7.25 12.97 -6.37
C ALA A 66 6.64 12.17 -7.54
N ASN A 67 5.62 11.36 -7.28
CA ASN A 67 4.89 10.56 -8.27
C ASN A 67 3.61 11.27 -8.76
N GLY A 68 3.13 12.27 -8.04
CA GLY A 68 1.95 13.08 -8.36
C GLY A 68 0.90 13.01 -7.26
N SER A 69 -0.38 13.04 -7.64
CA SER A 69 -1.49 12.85 -6.70
C SER A 69 -1.66 11.37 -6.38
N GLN A 70 -0.87 10.85 -5.44
CA GLN A 70 -0.86 9.45 -5.06
C GLN A 70 -1.90 9.15 -3.98
N VAL A 71 -2.59 8.01 -4.11
CA VAL A 71 -3.54 7.52 -3.11
C VAL A 71 -2.79 6.92 -1.94
N GLU A 72 -3.27 7.23 -0.73
CA GLU A 72 -2.80 6.63 0.51
C GLU A 72 -3.90 5.83 1.20
N TYR A 73 -3.51 4.84 2.00
CA TYR A 73 -4.36 4.24 3.02
C TYR A 73 -3.73 4.41 4.41
N ASN A 74 -4.44 5.04 5.33
CA ASN A 74 -3.95 5.30 6.68
C ASN A 74 -2.57 6.00 6.69
N GLY A 75 -2.34 6.87 5.71
CA GLY A 75 -1.10 7.63 5.54
C GLY A 75 0.00 6.91 4.78
N HIS A 76 -0.16 5.63 4.41
CA HIS A 76 0.83 4.93 3.59
C HIS A 76 0.55 5.11 2.09
N PRO A 77 1.51 5.62 1.29
CA PRO A 77 1.37 5.65 -0.17
C PRO A 77 1.17 4.25 -0.74
N LEU A 78 0.21 4.12 -1.66
CA LEU A 78 -0.16 2.83 -2.24
C LEU A 78 0.46 2.63 -3.61
N TYR A 79 0.94 1.42 -3.85
CA TYR A 79 1.56 0.99 -5.11
C TYR A 79 0.95 -0.32 -5.59
N THR A 80 1.08 -0.59 -6.88
CA THR A 80 0.96 -1.93 -7.44
C THR A 80 2.36 -2.50 -7.68
N PHE A 81 2.46 -3.81 -7.96
CA PHE A 81 3.73 -4.43 -8.33
C PHE A 81 3.74 -4.82 -9.81
N SER A 82 4.78 -4.44 -10.54
CA SER A 82 4.95 -4.78 -11.96
C SER A 82 5.06 -6.29 -12.22
N GLY A 83 5.52 -7.07 -11.24
CA GLY A 83 5.56 -8.53 -11.31
C GLY A 83 4.21 -9.22 -11.07
N ASP A 84 3.16 -8.48 -10.69
CA ASP A 84 1.80 -9.00 -10.62
C ASP A 84 1.12 -8.82 -11.99
N THR A 85 1.05 -9.91 -12.74
CA THR A 85 0.47 -9.98 -14.09
C THR A 85 -1.02 -10.31 -14.09
N ALA A 86 -1.56 -10.80 -12.98
CA ALA A 86 -2.96 -11.16 -12.83
C ALA A 86 -3.56 -10.70 -11.49
N ARG A 87 -4.89 -10.63 -11.42
CA ARG A 87 -5.66 -10.24 -10.23
C ARG A 87 -5.36 -11.17 -9.06
N GLY A 88 -5.23 -10.59 -7.87
CA GLY A 88 -4.98 -11.33 -6.63
C GLY A 88 -3.60 -11.99 -6.53
N GLN A 89 -2.69 -11.76 -7.48
CA GLN A 89 -1.29 -12.11 -7.28
C GLN A 89 -0.70 -11.22 -6.20
N THR A 90 0.20 -11.79 -5.41
CA THR A 90 0.89 -11.10 -4.32
C THR A 90 2.40 -11.29 -4.42
N ASN A 91 2.96 -11.32 -5.64
CA ASN A 91 4.35 -11.70 -5.88
C ASN A 91 5.36 -10.69 -5.29
N GLY A 92 4.90 -9.46 -5.00
CA GLY A 92 5.69 -8.42 -4.37
C GLY A 92 5.84 -8.55 -2.84
N GLU A 93 5.10 -9.47 -2.22
CA GLU A 93 5.07 -9.58 -0.75
C GLU A 93 6.44 -9.91 -0.17
N GLY A 94 6.89 -9.10 0.79
CA GLY A 94 8.15 -9.27 1.49
C GLY A 94 9.40 -8.96 0.65
N LEU A 95 9.27 -8.44 -0.58
CA LEU A 95 10.42 -8.12 -1.41
C LEU A 95 11.34 -7.13 -0.71
N PHE A 96 12.63 -7.49 -0.66
CA PHE A 96 13.68 -6.78 0.07
C PHE A 96 13.41 -6.55 1.57
N GLY A 97 12.41 -7.24 2.15
CA GLY A 97 11.94 -7.01 3.52
C GLY A 97 11.29 -5.64 3.74
N MET A 98 10.87 -4.96 2.68
CA MET A 98 10.35 -3.58 2.76
C MET A 98 9.00 -3.36 2.07
N TRP A 99 8.58 -4.29 1.22
CA TRP A 99 7.33 -4.20 0.48
C TRP A 99 6.32 -5.18 1.05
N PHE A 100 5.14 -4.68 1.42
CA PHE A 100 4.12 -5.50 2.07
C PHE A 100 2.75 -5.18 1.50
N VAL A 101 1.90 -6.20 1.40
CA VAL A 101 0.52 -6.04 0.96
C VAL A 101 -0.23 -5.16 1.94
N ALA A 102 -0.92 -4.15 1.41
CA ALA A 102 -1.81 -3.33 2.19
C ALA A 102 -3.10 -4.10 2.48
N THR A 103 -3.48 -4.19 3.75
CA THR A 103 -4.73 -4.81 4.20
C THR A 103 -5.64 -3.77 4.85
N PRO A 104 -6.96 -4.04 5.00
CA PRO A 104 -7.85 -3.15 5.73
C PRO A 104 -7.42 -2.85 7.17
N ASN A 105 -6.58 -3.70 7.77
CA ASN A 105 -6.06 -3.53 9.13
C ASN A 105 -4.71 -2.82 9.20
N LEU A 106 -4.16 -2.35 8.06
CA LEU A 106 -2.90 -1.60 8.03
C LEU A 106 -2.99 -0.39 8.98
N ALA A 107 -2.11 -0.35 9.97
CA ALA A 107 -2.09 0.70 10.99
C ALA A 107 -1.68 2.05 10.40
N VAL A 108 -2.08 3.14 11.06
CA VAL A 108 -1.72 4.52 10.65
C VAL A 108 -0.22 4.72 10.66
N GLN A 109 0.34 5.24 9.56
CA GLN A 109 1.76 5.54 9.47
C GLN A 109 2.14 6.62 10.50
N GLY A 110 3.14 6.35 11.34
CA GLY A 110 3.54 7.24 12.44
C GLY A 110 2.65 7.16 13.70
N GLY A 111 1.57 6.38 13.68
CA GLY A 111 0.83 6.00 14.88
C GLY A 111 1.56 4.87 15.60
N GLY A 112 2.39 5.21 16.59
CA GLY A 112 3.33 4.27 17.21
C GLY A 112 2.74 2.93 17.66
N SER A 113 3.50 1.86 17.40
CA SER A 113 3.79 0.84 18.40
C SER A 113 5.29 0.80 18.60
N THR A 114 5.78 1.44 19.64
CA THR A 114 7.03 1.04 20.29
C THR A 114 6.79 -0.34 20.91
N SER A 115 7.29 -1.40 20.28
CA SER A 115 7.70 -2.65 20.96
C SER A 115 8.31 -3.61 19.95
N GLY A 116 9.58 -3.97 20.15
CA GLY A 116 10.27 -4.97 19.36
C GLY A 116 11.78 -4.82 19.44
N GLY A 117 12.32 -4.69 20.65
CA GLY A 117 13.77 -4.77 20.86
C GLY A 117 14.25 -6.17 20.47
N TYR A 118 15.20 -6.24 19.56
CA TYR A 118 16.00 -7.44 19.35
C TYR A 118 16.99 -7.54 20.49
N GLY A 119 16.62 -8.29 21.53
CA GLY A 119 17.57 -8.79 22.53
C GLY A 119 18.43 -9.88 21.89
N TYR A 120 19.74 -9.75 22.06
CA TYR A 120 20.75 -10.79 21.86
C TYR A 120 20.69 -11.83 23.00
#